data_AF-A0A7J3AY33-F1
#
_entry.id   AF-A0A7J3AY33-F1
#
_cell.length_a   1.000
_cell.length_b   1.000
_cell.length_c   1.000
_cell.angle_alpha   90.00
_cell.angle_beta   90.00
_cell.angle_gamma   90.00
#
_symmetry.space_group_name_H-M   'P 1'
#
loop_
_entity.id
_entity.type
_entity.pdbx_description
1 polymer ?
#
loop_
_entity_poly.entity_id
_entity_poly.type
_entity_poly.pdbx_seq_one_letter_code
_entity_poly.pdbx_strand_id
1 'polypeptide(L)'
;MVITIVMYMDNMFSLLDISEVKQPVKADLKSVIPVYSEILNEGVVREPIVVEETTNVALKGYETLEALNLLSVEKVPVMKIDRSKVEVRSLHTVSPVRLEDILIAGLRGPKLPYNSFKIQIDAQIPALEVSLSDLNVRDIKRSNLRVYYDTLELLYKDWPTPLVRLRSFSSANRDVWAKLEWANPYSNSIKDRVGWSMMMAALEDGILGDIIYEATSTNTGIAITAIANLLGKRTKLFLPKTIQRASDFFLKVLGADVIRLPVGLTVEAIGEVDARSKTDGATHLNQFENDANLKVHLKYTAREIDEQLKSVGLKPDCIIGGLGTSGHMSAISIYFKSKYGSSVKVISVQPAPNEVIPGIRRIETGMKWIHWTEFDQIVDVTRREAIEGVLAVARKEGLIIGLSAGAVFSAFNRIARDEGVYVLIFPDSGYKYSEQFEEYFRGLGEF
;
A
#
# COMPACT_ATOMS: atom_id res chain seq x y z
N MET A 1 -11.13 -28.77 16.85
CA MET A 1 -10.50 -29.80 17.71
C MET A 1 -9.25 -29.16 18.32
N VAL A 2 -9.42 -28.39 19.41
CA VAL A 2 -8.41 -27.42 19.94
C VAL A 2 -7.89 -27.89 21.31
N ILE A 3 -7.93 -29.20 21.57
CA ILE A 3 -7.61 -29.77 22.89
C ILE A 3 -6.79 -31.03 22.66
N THR A 4 -5.49 -30.90 22.37
CA THR A 4 -4.60 -32.08 22.48
C THR A 4 -3.15 -31.76 22.88
N ILE A 5 -2.57 -30.57 22.61
CA ILE A 5 -1.12 -30.37 22.83
C ILE A 5 -0.76 -29.56 24.09
N VAL A 6 -1.70 -28.84 24.72
CA VAL A 6 -1.44 -28.16 26.00
C VAL A 6 -1.33 -29.17 27.18
N MET A 7 -1.71 -30.43 27.00
CA MET A 7 -1.75 -31.42 28.08
C MET A 7 -0.50 -32.31 28.23
N TYR A 8 0.52 -32.16 27.37
CA TYR A 8 1.80 -32.89 27.49
C TYR A 8 3.03 -31.97 27.52
N MET A 9 2.85 -30.69 27.86
CA MET A 9 3.97 -29.92 28.39
C MET A 9 4.03 -30.22 29.89
N ASP A 10 4.80 -31.24 30.26
CA ASP A 10 5.41 -31.28 31.60
C ASP A 10 6.02 -29.89 31.89
N ASN A 11 6.17 -29.51 33.17
CA ASN A 11 6.74 -28.24 33.64
C ASN A 11 8.15 -27.88 33.06
N MET A 12 8.69 -28.66 32.12
CA MET A 12 10.01 -28.55 31.50
C MET A 12 10.08 -27.68 30.25
N PHE A 13 8.99 -27.48 29.51
CA PHE A 13 9.00 -26.70 28.26
C PHE A 13 8.02 -25.53 28.32
N SER A 14 8.32 -24.47 27.58
CA SER A 14 7.40 -23.33 27.40
C SER A 14 7.51 -22.78 25.98
N LEU A 15 6.47 -22.10 25.50
CA LEU A 15 6.53 -21.33 24.25
C LEU A 15 6.86 -19.88 24.61
N LEU A 16 7.98 -19.36 24.12
CA LEU A 16 8.33 -17.94 24.21
C LEU A 16 8.13 -17.25 22.87
N ASP A 17 7.82 -15.95 22.90
CA ASP A 17 7.89 -15.13 21.70
C ASP A 17 9.35 -15.15 21.19
N ILE A 18 9.54 -15.37 19.89
CA ILE A 18 10.88 -15.51 19.31
C ILE A 18 11.76 -14.28 19.57
N SER A 19 11.16 -13.09 19.69
CA SER A 19 11.87 -11.83 19.98
C SER A 19 12.43 -11.76 21.41
N GLU A 20 11.92 -12.58 22.33
CA GLU A 20 12.40 -12.68 23.70
C GLU A 20 13.67 -13.53 23.82
N VAL A 21 13.92 -14.44 22.88
CA VAL A 21 15.10 -15.32 22.89
C VAL A 21 16.33 -14.58 22.35
N LYS A 22 17.41 -14.53 23.13
CA LYS A 22 18.62 -13.77 22.79
C LYS A 22 19.71 -14.68 22.26
N GLN A 23 20.17 -14.44 21.04
CA GLN A 23 21.21 -15.27 20.41
C GLN A 23 22.62 -14.78 20.78
N PRO A 24 23.52 -15.58 21.36
CA PRO A 24 24.90 -15.16 21.64
C PRO A 24 25.85 -15.32 20.45
N VAL A 25 25.49 -16.14 19.48
CA VAL A 25 26.23 -16.42 18.24
C VAL A 25 25.33 -16.15 17.04
N LYS A 26 25.91 -15.97 15.85
CA LYS A 26 25.18 -16.03 14.59
C LYS A 26 25.49 -17.37 13.93
N ALA A 27 24.51 -18.27 13.84
CA ALA A 27 24.72 -19.58 13.22
C ALA A 27 25.15 -19.44 11.75
N ASP A 28 26.03 -20.34 11.29
CA ASP A 28 26.39 -20.39 9.87
C ASP A 28 25.17 -20.85 9.06
N LEU A 29 24.80 -20.08 8.04
CA LEU A 29 23.67 -20.39 7.18
C LEU A 29 23.79 -21.78 6.55
N LYS A 30 25.00 -22.27 6.28
CA LYS A 30 25.21 -23.64 5.76
C LYS A 30 24.72 -24.73 6.73
N SER A 31 24.78 -24.48 8.03
CA SER A 31 24.25 -25.38 9.07
C SER A 31 22.76 -25.16 9.32
N VAL A 32 22.25 -23.94 9.11
CA VAL A 32 20.83 -23.59 9.32
C VAL A 32 19.94 -24.17 8.23
N ILE A 33 20.35 -24.13 6.96
CA ILE A 33 19.51 -24.52 5.81
C ILE A 33 19.00 -25.98 5.90
N PRO A 34 19.81 -26.99 6.28
CA PRO A 34 19.31 -28.35 6.48
C PRO A 34 18.19 -28.42 7.54
N VAL A 35 18.39 -27.78 8.70
CA VAL A 35 17.41 -27.75 9.80
C VAL A 35 16.12 -27.03 9.37
N TYR A 36 16.26 -25.89 8.70
CA TYR A 36 15.13 -25.17 8.09
C TYR A 36 14.32 -26.06 7.15
N SER A 37 15.02 -26.79 6.26
CA SER A 37 14.37 -27.64 5.26
C SER A 37 13.67 -28.83 5.90
N GLU A 38 14.28 -29.43 6.91
CA GLU A 38 13.69 -30.52 7.69
C GLU A 38 12.39 -30.07 8.38
N ILE A 39 12.46 -28.97 9.16
CA ILE A 39 11.29 -28.43 9.86
C ILE A 39 10.17 -28.06 8.88
N LEU A 40 10.50 -27.44 7.74
CA LEU A 40 9.52 -27.06 6.72
C LEU A 40 8.84 -28.29 6.08
N ASN A 41 9.61 -29.35 5.80
CA ASN A 41 9.10 -30.56 5.17
C ASN A 41 8.24 -31.40 6.12
N GLU A 42 8.68 -31.55 7.37
CA GLU A 42 7.98 -32.37 8.36
C GLU A 42 6.84 -31.59 9.04
N GLY A 43 6.88 -30.26 9.02
CA GLY A 43 5.90 -29.40 9.67
C GLY A 43 5.97 -29.43 11.20
N VAL A 44 7.04 -29.99 11.78
CA VAL A 44 7.24 -30.13 13.22
C VAL A 44 8.65 -29.74 13.67
N VAL A 45 8.75 -29.24 14.89
CA VAL A 45 10.02 -28.98 15.59
C VAL A 45 10.22 -30.07 16.63
N ARG A 46 11.35 -30.78 16.52
CA ARG A 46 11.65 -31.94 17.38
C ARG A 46 12.58 -31.66 18.55
N GLU A 47 13.27 -30.52 18.51
CA GLU A 47 14.22 -30.12 19.55
C GLU A 47 13.87 -28.72 20.08
N PRO A 48 13.78 -28.55 21.42
CA PRO A 48 13.61 -27.23 22.01
C PRO A 48 14.89 -26.40 21.89
N ILE A 49 14.73 -25.09 21.91
CA ILE A 49 15.86 -24.18 22.12
C ILE A 49 16.15 -24.16 23.61
N VAL A 50 17.36 -24.53 24.00
CA VAL A 50 17.75 -24.44 25.41
C VAL A 50 18.18 -23.01 25.69
N VAL A 51 17.54 -22.37 26.68
CA VAL A 51 17.82 -21.00 27.08
C VAL A 51 18.21 -20.94 28.55
N GLU A 52 19.07 -19.99 28.92
CA GLU A 52 19.31 -19.69 30.33
C GLU A 52 18.05 -19.09 30.97
N GLU A 53 17.68 -19.61 32.14
CA GLU A 53 16.36 -19.40 32.76
C GLU A 53 15.99 -17.94 33.01
N THR A 54 16.97 -17.10 33.37
CA THR A 54 16.75 -15.71 33.77
C THR A 54 16.85 -14.69 32.63
N THR A 55 17.69 -14.98 31.64
CA THR A 55 18.06 -14.05 30.56
C THR A 55 17.45 -14.40 29.22
N ASN A 56 16.89 -15.61 29.07
CA ASN A 56 16.44 -16.19 27.80
C ASN A 56 17.55 -16.20 26.73
N VAL A 57 18.83 -16.17 27.12
CA VAL A 57 19.94 -16.32 26.18
C VAL A 57 20.00 -17.78 25.73
N ALA A 58 19.94 -18.00 24.42
CA ALA A 58 20.07 -19.33 23.84
C ALA A 58 21.45 -19.91 24.16
N LEU A 59 21.48 -21.15 24.65
CA LEU A 59 22.69 -21.91 24.97
C LEU A 59 22.89 -23.10 24.01
N LYS A 60 21.79 -23.62 23.44
CA LYS A 60 21.78 -24.63 22.36
C LYS A 60 20.61 -24.40 21.40
N GLY A 61 20.68 -25.05 20.24
CA GLY A 61 19.64 -24.96 19.20
C GLY A 61 19.73 -23.67 18.40
N TYR A 62 20.94 -23.15 18.16
CA TYR A 62 21.15 -21.90 17.41
C TYR A 62 20.63 -22.02 15.98
N GLU A 63 20.86 -23.16 15.34
CA GLU A 63 20.41 -23.49 14.00
C GLU A 63 18.89 -23.56 13.95
N THR A 64 18.27 -24.25 14.92
CA THR A 64 16.81 -24.34 15.07
C THR A 64 16.18 -22.98 15.29
N LEU A 65 16.75 -22.14 16.15
CA LEU A 65 16.26 -20.78 16.41
C LEU A 65 16.35 -19.90 15.17
N GLU A 66 17.47 -19.94 14.45
CA GLU A 66 17.62 -19.17 13.22
C GLU A 66 16.72 -19.71 12.10
N ALA A 67 16.57 -21.03 11.99
CA ALA A 67 15.64 -21.66 11.05
C ALA A 67 14.18 -21.23 11.33
N LEU A 68 13.76 -21.25 12.60
CA LEU A 68 12.43 -20.80 13.01
C LEU A 68 12.23 -19.30 12.76
N ASN A 69 13.26 -18.48 12.96
CA ASN A 69 13.23 -17.07 12.58
C ASN A 69 13.07 -16.88 11.07
N LEU A 70 13.76 -17.67 10.24
CA LEU A 70 13.61 -17.66 8.78
C LEU A 70 12.21 -18.13 8.34
N LEU A 71 11.60 -19.08 9.07
CA LEU A 71 10.20 -19.50 8.88
C LEU A 71 9.19 -18.47 9.38
N SER A 72 9.65 -17.33 9.92
CA SER A 72 8.82 -16.24 10.44
C SER A 72 7.84 -16.70 11.52
N VAL A 73 8.25 -17.66 12.37
CA VAL A 73 7.39 -18.11 13.47
C VAL A 73 7.30 -17.08 14.58
N GLU A 74 6.17 -17.01 15.26
CA GLU A 74 5.96 -16.06 16.37
C GLU A 74 6.46 -16.61 17.69
N LYS A 75 6.28 -17.91 17.91
CA LYS A 75 6.70 -18.58 19.13
C LYS A 75 7.71 -19.67 18.85
N VAL A 76 8.55 -19.93 19.83
CA VAL A 76 9.52 -21.01 19.79
C VAL A 76 9.44 -21.86 21.05
N PRO A 77 9.58 -23.19 20.94
CA PRO A 77 9.64 -24.05 22.11
C PRO A 77 10.99 -23.89 22.78
N VAL A 78 10.98 -23.55 24.06
CA VAL A 78 12.18 -23.40 24.86
C VAL A 78 12.18 -24.33 26.06
N MET A 79 13.38 -24.77 26.42
CA MET A 79 13.68 -25.40 27.69
C MET A 79 14.56 -24.44 28.50
N LYS A 80 14.07 -24.02 29.66
CA LYS A 80 14.84 -23.15 30.56
C LYS A 80 15.80 -24.01 31.39
N ILE A 81 17.05 -23.56 31.50
CA ILE A 81 18.09 -24.24 32.30
C ILE A 81 18.72 -23.26 33.29
N ASP A 82 18.89 -23.73 34.53
CA ASP A 82 19.67 -23.01 35.53
C ASP A 82 21.16 -23.03 35.16
N ARG A 83 21.83 -21.90 35.34
CA ARG A 83 23.25 -21.70 35.02
C ARG A 83 24.19 -22.70 35.71
N SER A 84 23.83 -23.24 36.88
CA SER A 84 24.61 -24.23 37.63
C SER A 84 24.72 -25.57 36.92
N LYS A 85 23.84 -25.85 35.96
CA LYS A 85 23.82 -27.08 35.15
C LYS A 85 24.52 -26.93 33.80
N VAL A 86 25.22 -25.81 33.58
CA VAL A 86 25.81 -25.46 32.29
C VAL A 86 27.33 -25.46 32.40
N GLU A 87 27.97 -26.34 31.64
CA GLU A 87 29.42 -26.37 31.49
C GLU A 87 29.83 -25.87 30.09
N VAL A 88 30.82 -24.97 30.04
CA VAL A 88 31.31 -24.38 28.79
C VAL A 88 32.68 -24.93 28.45
N ARG A 89 32.81 -25.49 27.25
CA ARG A 89 34.08 -25.93 26.68
C ARG A 89 34.45 -25.03 25.50
N SER A 90 35.54 -24.28 25.64
CA SER A 90 36.07 -23.46 24.54
C SER A 90 36.60 -24.32 23.40
N LEU A 91 36.39 -23.89 22.16
CA LEU A 91 36.84 -24.55 20.95
C LEU A 91 37.65 -23.58 20.10
N HIS A 92 38.91 -23.93 19.82
CA HIS A 92 39.76 -23.23 18.85
C HIS A 92 39.93 -21.71 19.10
N THR A 93 39.68 -21.22 20.32
CA THR A 93 39.88 -19.81 20.71
C THR A 93 41.20 -19.59 21.45
N VAL A 94 41.80 -18.42 21.24
CA VAL A 94 43.02 -17.97 21.94
C VAL A 94 42.75 -17.65 23.42
N SER A 95 41.52 -17.28 23.76
CA SER A 95 41.07 -17.02 25.14
C SER A 95 39.91 -17.94 25.51
N PRO A 96 39.85 -18.45 26.76
CA PRO A 96 38.75 -19.28 27.22
C PRO A 96 37.42 -18.51 27.21
N VAL A 97 36.42 -19.05 26.54
CA VAL A 97 35.02 -18.57 26.57
C VAL A 97 34.34 -19.15 27.81
N ARG A 98 33.79 -18.28 28.65
CA ARG A 98 33.01 -18.62 29.85
C ARG A 98 31.52 -18.42 29.60
N LEU A 99 30.68 -18.96 30.49
CA LEU A 99 29.22 -18.76 30.40
C LEU A 99 28.85 -17.27 30.41
N GLU A 100 29.52 -16.47 31.24
CA GLU A 100 29.27 -15.04 31.32
C GLU A 100 29.51 -14.31 29.98
N ASP A 101 30.55 -14.71 29.23
CA ASP A 101 30.84 -14.13 27.92
C ASP A 101 29.70 -14.42 26.91
N ILE A 102 29.12 -15.61 27.00
CA ILE A 102 27.97 -16.03 26.17
C ILE A 102 26.72 -15.21 26.55
N LEU A 103 26.43 -15.06 27.83
CA LEU A 103 25.28 -14.28 28.30
C LEU A 103 25.40 -12.80 27.88
N ILE A 104 26.59 -12.22 28.04
CA ILE A 104 26.88 -10.84 27.59
C ILE A 104 26.71 -10.72 26.07
N ALA A 105 27.24 -11.66 25.30
CA ALA A 105 27.11 -11.67 23.84
C ALA A 105 25.64 -11.77 23.40
N GLY A 106 24.83 -12.56 24.11
CA GLY A 106 23.39 -12.68 23.90
C GLY A 106 22.65 -11.37 24.15
N LEU A 107 22.83 -10.78 25.33
CA LEU A 107 22.10 -9.62 25.81
C LEU A 107 22.54 -8.29 25.20
N ARG A 108 23.85 -8.10 25.03
CA ARG A 108 24.48 -6.80 24.71
C ARG A 108 25.31 -6.83 23.42
N GLY A 109 25.86 -8.00 23.07
CA GLY A 109 26.81 -8.13 21.97
C GLY A 109 28.20 -7.55 22.32
N PRO A 110 29.20 -7.68 21.41
CA PRO A 110 29.14 -8.34 20.10
C PRO A 110 28.93 -9.87 20.21
N LYS A 111 28.41 -10.48 19.14
CA LYS A 111 28.17 -11.94 19.08
C LYS A 111 29.51 -12.70 19.05
N LEU A 112 29.56 -13.85 19.69
CA LEU A 112 30.72 -14.74 19.65
C LEU A 112 30.82 -15.45 18.29
N PRO A 113 32.03 -15.83 17.83
CA PRO A 113 32.17 -16.60 16.60
C PRO A 113 31.42 -17.94 16.71
N TYR A 114 30.72 -18.33 15.65
CA TYR A 114 30.06 -19.62 15.58
C TYR A 114 31.09 -20.77 15.72
N ASN A 115 30.74 -21.82 16.45
CA ASN A 115 31.62 -22.94 16.80
C ASN A 115 32.87 -22.60 17.64
N SER A 116 32.92 -21.43 18.30
CA SER A 116 34.01 -21.06 19.23
C SER A 116 33.90 -21.72 20.62
N PHE A 117 32.78 -22.38 20.93
CA PHE A 117 32.57 -23.11 22.17
C PHE A 117 31.53 -24.23 21.99
N LYS A 118 31.48 -25.13 22.96
CA LYS A 118 30.42 -26.13 23.14
C LYS A 118 29.82 -25.99 24.53
N ILE A 119 28.50 -26.12 24.61
CA ILE A 119 27.75 -26.19 25.86
C ILE A 119 27.46 -27.66 26.19
N GLN A 120 27.83 -28.08 27.39
CA GLN A 120 27.36 -29.31 28.01
C GLN A 120 26.32 -28.95 29.07
N ILE A 121 25.22 -29.70 29.10
CA ILE A 121 24.10 -29.46 30.01
C ILE A 121 23.97 -30.72 30.85
N ASP A 122 24.04 -30.55 32.17
CA ASP A 122 23.77 -31.62 33.13
C ASP A 122 22.26 -31.76 33.37
N ALA A 123 21.55 -32.10 32.30
CA ALA A 123 20.12 -32.41 32.30
C ALA A 123 19.76 -33.20 31.04
N GLN A 124 18.81 -34.12 31.16
CA GLN A 124 18.20 -34.76 30.01
C GLN A 124 17.33 -33.73 29.28
N ILE A 125 17.50 -33.62 27.96
CA ILE A 125 16.62 -32.85 27.08
C ILE A 125 15.60 -33.85 26.52
N PRO A 126 14.33 -33.83 26.98
CA PRO A 126 13.31 -34.73 26.46
C PRO A 126 13.06 -34.49 24.97
N ALA A 127 12.61 -35.54 24.28
CA ALA A 127 12.09 -35.39 22.93
C ALA A 127 10.86 -34.46 22.95
N LEU A 128 10.79 -33.59 21.96
CA LEU A 128 9.68 -32.67 21.75
C LEU A 128 9.07 -32.96 20.38
N GLU A 129 7.80 -32.66 20.19
CA GLU A 129 7.20 -32.56 18.86
C GLU A 129 6.16 -31.43 18.90
N VAL A 130 6.48 -30.28 18.30
CA VAL A 130 5.56 -29.13 18.21
C VAL A 130 5.31 -28.80 16.75
N SER A 131 4.04 -28.70 16.35
CA SER A 131 3.69 -28.38 14.98
C SER A 131 4.02 -26.92 14.64
N LEU A 132 4.41 -26.64 13.39
CA LEU A 132 4.59 -25.27 12.91
C LEU A 132 3.33 -24.43 13.04
N SER A 133 2.14 -25.03 12.90
CA SER A 133 0.86 -24.34 13.13
C SER A 133 0.70 -23.86 14.57
N ASP A 134 1.18 -24.61 15.56
CA ASP A 134 1.13 -24.20 16.98
C ASP A 134 2.14 -23.08 17.30
N LEU A 135 3.19 -22.94 16.48
CA LEU A 135 4.18 -21.85 16.58
C LEU A 135 3.71 -20.58 15.85
N ASN A 136 2.86 -20.75 14.84
CA ASN A 136 2.23 -19.69 14.04
C ASN A 136 0.77 -19.46 14.48
N VAL A 137 0.57 -19.05 15.73
CA VAL A 137 -0.74 -18.91 16.39
C VAL A 137 -1.70 -17.89 15.73
N ARG A 138 -1.36 -17.32 14.57
CA ARG A 138 -2.26 -16.46 13.80
C ARG A 138 -3.14 -17.29 12.88
N ASP A 139 -4.45 -17.19 13.09
CA ASP A 139 -5.46 -17.53 12.09
C ASP A 139 -5.39 -16.51 10.93
N ILE A 140 -4.48 -16.76 9.98
CA ILE A 140 -4.30 -15.86 8.83
C ILE A 140 -5.44 -16.08 7.85
N LYS A 141 -6.45 -15.22 7.91
CA LYS A 141 -7.50 -15.17 6.89
C LYS A 141 -6.88 -15.03 5.50
N ARG A 142 -7.42 -15.76 4.52
CA ARG A 142 -7.00 -15.67 3.11
C ARG A 142 -6.88 -14.24 2.57
N SER A 143 -7.77 -13.34 3.00
CA SER A 143 -7.73 -11.91 2.64
C SER A 143 -6.42 -11.24 3.06
N ASN A 144 -5.87 -11.62 4.22
CA ASN A 144 -4.60 -11.10 4.73
C ASN A 144 -3.40 -11.63 3.92
N LEU A 145 -3.56 -12.79 3.25
CA LEU A 145 -2.58 -13.36 2.34
C LEU A 145 -2.73 -12.82 0.90
N ARG A 146 -3.70 -11.94 0.64
CA ARG A 146 -3.93 -11.32 -0.68
C ARG A 146 -4.07 -12.36 -1.80
N VAL A 147 -4.88 -13.39 -1.55
CA VAL A 147 -5.21 -14.43 -2.54
C VAL A 147 -6.60 -14.14 -3.13
N TYR A 148 -6.67 -14.00 -4.46
CA TYR A 148 -7.88 -13.67 -5.22
C TYR A 148 -8.23 -14.79 -6.18
N TYR A 149 -9.52 -15.07 -6.41
CA TYR A 149 -9.96 -16.11 -7.35
C TYR A 149 -10.20 -15.59 -8.76
N ASP A 150 -10.34 -14.28 -8.90
CA ASP A 150 -10.61 -13.62 -10.16
C ASP A 150 -9.81 -12.34 -10.26
N THR A 151 -9.44 -11.95 -11.47
CA THR A 151 -8.64 -10.74 -11.68
C THR A 151 -9.41 -9.49 -11.22
N LEU A 152 -10.75 -9.44 -11.33
CA LEU A 152 -11.58 -8.34 -10.85
C LEU A 152 -11.56 -8.21 -9.32
N GLU A 153 -11.38 -9.32 -8.60
CA GLU A 153 -11.26 -9.29 -7.14
C GLU A 153 -10.02 -8.51 -6.67
N LEU A 154 -8.95 -8.44 -7.47
CA LEU A 154 -7.78 -7.61 -7.17
C LEU A 154 -8.15 -6.14 -6.96
N LEU A 155 -9.22 -5.66 -7.60
CA LEU A 155 -9.66 -4.30 -7.44
C LEU A 155 -10.42 -4.11 -6.12
N TYR A 156 -11.58 -4.74 -5.99
CA TYR A 156 -12.53 -4.39 -4.91
C TYR A 156 -12.30 -5.16 -3.61
N LYS A 157 -11.61 -6.31 -3.63
CA LYS A 157 -11.26 -7.06 -2.40
C LYS A 157 -9.94 -6.62 -1.79
N ASP A 158 -9.09 -5.91 -2.54
CA ASP A 158 -7.83 -5.34 -2.04
C ASP A 158 -8.01 -3.92 -1.49
N TRP A 159 -9.23 -3.37 -1.53
CA TRP A 159 -9.57 -2.15 -0.79
C TRP A 159 -9.68 -2.42 0.71
N PRO A 160 -9.29 -1.45 1.57
CA PRO A 160 -8.96 -0.05 1.24
C PRO A 160 -7.55 0.14 0.64
N THR A 161 -7.39 1.12 -0.26
CA THR A 161 -6.04 1.54 -0.70
C THR A 161 -5.23 2.10 0.48
N PRO A 162 -3.89 2.04 0.48
CA PRO A 162 -3.08 2.46 1.63
C PRO A 162 -3.31 3.92 2.03
N LEU A 163 -3.41 4.16 3.34
CA LEU A 163 -3.31 5.48 3.96
C LEU A 163 -2.01 5.51 4.76
N VAL A 164 -1.04 6.31 4.31
CA VAL A 164 0.33 6.28 4.83
C VAL A 164 0.69 7.61 5.47
N ARG A 165 1.19 7.57 6.71
CA ARG A 165 1.72 8.75 7.40
C ARG A 165 3.04 9.16 6.78
N LEU A 166 3.11 10.38 6.25
CA LEU A 166 4.32 10.98 5.71
C LEU A 166 5.17 11.53 6.87
N ARG A 167 6.21 10.79 7.26
CA ARG A 167 6.97 11.04 8.49
C ARG A 167 7.75 12.36 8.43
N SER A 168 8.36 12.65 7.30
CA SER A 168 9.19 13.84 7.08
C SER A 168 8.39 15.14 7.01
N PHE A 169 7.06 15.05 6.92
CA PHE A 169 6.14 16.20 6.94
C PHE A 169 5.28 16.26 8.20
N SER A 170 5.31 15.21 9.03
CA SER A 170 4.63 15.16 10.33
C SER A 170 5.52 15.70 11.46
N SER A 171 4.89 16.14 12.55
CA SER A 171 5.53 16.62 13.78
C SER A 171 4.79 16.06 15.00
N ALA A 172 5.13 16.52 16.21
CA ALA A 172 4.44 16.10 17.43
C ALA A 172 2.95 16.50 17.44
N ASN A 173 2.61 17.64 16.81
CA ASN A 173 1.26 18.20 16.80
C ASN A 173 0.59 18.12 15.42
N ARG A 174 1.31 17.68 14.39
CA ARG A 174 0.84 17.62 13.01
C ARG A 174 1.01 16.23 12.43
N ASP A 175 -0.07 15.69 11.90
CA ASP A 175 -0.08 14.42 11.20
C ASP A 175 -0.42 14.63 9.73
N VAL A 176 0.48 14.21 8.84
CA VAL A 176 0.26 14.29 7.40
C VAL A 176 0.12 12.88 6.85
N TRP A 177 -1.04 12.57 6.28
CA TRP A 177 -1.35 11.27 5.71
C TRP A 177 -1.58 11.39 4.20
N ALA A 178 -1.11 10.41 3.46
CA ALA A 178 -1.32 10.32 2.02
C ALA A 178 -2.18 9.09 1.70
N LYS A 179 -3.28 9.29 0.99
CA LYS A 179 -4.16 8.24 0.46
C LYS A 179 -3.67 7.83 -0.92
N LEU A 180 -3.08 6.64 -1.02
CA LEU A 180 -2.27 6.20 -2.17
C LEU A 180 -3.13 5.44 -3.19
N GLU A 181 -3.84 6.17 -4.04
CA GLU A 181 -4.78 5.57 -4.99
C GLU A 181 -4.11 4.90 -6.19
N TRP A 182 -2.78 4.99 -6.33
CA TRP A 182 -2.05 4.18 -7.31
C TRP A 182 -2.00 2.69 -6.98
N ALA A 183 -2.40 2.30 -5.77
CA ALA A 183 -2.50 0.91 -5.35
C ALA A 183 -3.64 0.15 -6.06
N ASN A 184 -4.56 0.84 -6.73
CA ASN A 184 -5.51 0.17 -7.62
C ASN A 184 -4.75 -0.50 -8.80
N PRO A 185 -5.10 -1.75 -9.18
CA PRO A 185 -4.21 -2.62 -9.94
C PRO A 185 -4.11 -2.37 -11.45
N TYR A 186 -5.07 -1.69 -12.09
CA TYR A 186 -5.17 -1.64 -13.55
C TYR A 186 -4.60 -0.36 -14.16
N SER A 187 -5.13 0.80 -13.76
CA SER A 187 -4.60 2.10 -14.22
C SER A 187 -3.53 2.67 -13.30
N ASN A 188 -3.23 1.95 -12.20
CA ASN A 188 -2.44 2.46 -11.09
C ASN A 188 -2.93 3.84 -10.69
N SER A 189 -4.25 3.98 -10.56
CA SER A 189 -4.88 5.24 -10.20
C SER A 189 -6.27 5.09 -9.59
N ILE A 190 -6.74 6.19 -9.01
CA ILE A 190 -8.11 6.36 -8.51
C ILE A 190 -9.21 6.02 -9.54
N LYS A 191 -8.89 6.03 -10.85
CA LYS A 191 -9.86 5.82 -11.93
C LYS A 191 -10.30 4.38 -12.09
N ASP A 192 -9.62 3.40 -11.49
CA ASP A 192 -10.11 2.01 -11.50
C ASP A 192 -11.46 1.89 -10.79
N ARG A 193 -11.65 2.65 -9.71
CA ARG A 193 -12.93 2.75 -9.00
C ARG A 193 -14.05 3.23 -9.92
N VAL A 194 -13.75 4.29 -10.69
CA VAL A 194 -14.70 4.94 -11.60
C VAL A 194 -15.04 4.01 -12.77
N GLY A 195 -14.02 3.45 -13.42
CA GLY A 195 -14.19 2.50 -14.52
C GLY A 195 -15.01 1.28 -14.09
N TRP A 196 -14.69 0.69 -12.95
CA TRP A 196 -15.43 -0.45 -12.40
C TRP A 196 -16.88 -0.09 -12.09
N SER A 197 -17.12 1.00 -11.37
CA SER A 197 -18.48 1.35 -10.97
C SER A 197 -19.37 1.69 -12.15
N MET A 198 -18.86 2.38 -13.18
CA MET A 198 -19.64 2.69 -14.37
C MET A 198 -19.94 1.44 -15.20
N MET A 199 -18.94 0.56 -15.37
CA MET A 199 -19.11 -0.70 -16.10
C MET A 199 -20.11 -1.64 -15.39
N MET A 200 -20.00 -1.78 -14.07
CA MET A 200 -20.92 -2.62 -13.30
C MET A 200 -22.34 -2.04 -13.29
N ALA A 201 -22.50 -0.72 -13.18
CA ALA A 201 -23.81 -0.08 -13.27
C ALA A 201 -24.44 -0.31 -14.65
N ALA A 202 -23.69 -0.11 -15.73
CA ALA A 202 -24.19 -0.37 -17.09
C ALA A 202 -24.53 -1.86 -17.31
N LEU A 203 -23.79 -2.78 -16.69
CA LEU A 203 -24.07 -4.21 -16.73
C LEU A 203 -25.37 -4.55 -15.98
N GLU A 204 -25.54 -4.00 -14.77
CA GLU A 204 -26.73 -4.18 -13.93
C GLU A 204 -28.00 -3.62 -14.59
N ASP A 205 -27.88 -2.45 -15.24
CA ASP A 205 -28.96 -1.80 -15.98
C ASP A 205 -29.28 -2.49 -17.33
N GLY A 206 -28.47 -3.49 -17.75
CA GLY A 206 -28.66 -4.21 -19.01
C GLY A 206 -28.32 -3.40 -20.26
N ILE A 207 -27.55 -2.30 -20.12
CA ILE A 207 -27.19 -1.38 -21.22
C ILE A 207 -25.71 -1.49 -21.65
N LEU A 208 -24.95 -2.43 -21.08
CA LEU A 208 -23.56 -2.67 -21.44
C LEU A 208 -23.46 -3.46 -22.76
N GLY A 209 -23.13 -2.75 -23.83
CA GLY A 209 -22.91 -3.29 -25.17
C GLY A 209 -21.54 -3.95 -25.34
N ASP A 210 -21.27 -4.37 -26.58
CA ASP A 210 -20.02 -5.07 -26.92
C ASP A 210 -18.81 -4.16 -27.11
N ILE A 211 -19.06 -2.88 -27.38
CA ILE A 211 -18.03 -1.85 -27.52
C ILE A 211 -18.33 -0.72 -26.56
N ILE A 212 -17.31 -0.33 -25.80
CA ILE A 212 -17.38 0.73 -24.80
C ILE A 212 -16.65 1.95 -25.31
N TYR A 213 -17.33 3.10 -25.32
CA TYR A 213 -16.80 4.39 -25.75
C TYR A 213 -16.54 5.26 -24.53
N GLU A 214 -15.42 5.99 -24.54
CA GLU A 214 -15.13 6.97 -23.48
C GLU A 214 -14.24 8.11 -23.98
N ALA A 215 -14.60 9.35 -23.61
CA ALA A 215 -13.71 10.50 -23.68
C ALA A 215 -12.81 10.54 -22.43
N THR A 216 -11.49 10.53 -22.60
CA THR A 216 -10.56 10.43 -21.46
C THR A 216 -9.26 11.20 -21.63
N SER A 217 -8.58 11.44 -20.50
CA SER A 217 -7.24 12.04 -20.43
C SER A 217 -6.13 11.03 -20.17
N THR A 218 -6.48 9.74 -20.06
CA THR A 218 -5.63 8.51 -20.00
C THR A 218 -6.09 7.52 -18.93
N ASN A 219 -6.03 7.89 -17.63
CA ASN A 219 -6.21 6.93 -16.52
C ASN A 219 -7.56 6.19 -16.58
N THR A 220 -8.65 6.92 -16.87
CA THR A 220 -9.98 6.31 -17.03
C THR A 220 -10.03 5.38 -18.24
N GLY A 221 -9.28 5.68 -19.31
CA GLY A 221 -9.18 4.81 -20.48
C GLY A 221 -8.50 3.50 -20.15
N ILE A 222 -7.34 3.55 -19.47
CA ILE A 222 -6.61 2.36 -19.01
C ILE A 222 -7.53 1.50 -18.10
N ALA A 223 -8.20 2.13 -17.14
CA ALA A 223 -9.12 1.45 -16.23
C ALA A 223 -10.28 0.76 -16.98
N ILE A 224 -10.97 1.48 -17.86
CA ILE A 224 -12.10 0.94 -18.62
C ILE A 224 -11.64 -0.17 -19.55
N THR A 225 -10.54 0.00 -20.29
CA THR A 225 -10.04 -1.04 -21.19
C THR A 225 -9.66 -2.31 -20.43
N ALA A 226 -8.95 -2.19 -19.31
CA ALA A 226 -8.62 -3.36 -18.50
C ALA A 226 -9.87 -4.11 -18.03
N ILE A 227 -10.87 -3.39 -17.51
CA ILE A 227 -12.11 -3.98 -17.00
C ILE A 227 -12.98 -4.53 -18.14
N ALA A 228 -13.02 -3.85 -19.29
CA ALA A 228 -13.69 -4.32 -20.49
C ALA A 228 -13.09 -5.64 -20.98
N ASN A 229 -11.76 -5.77 -20.98
CA ASN A 229 -11.08 -7.02 -21.36
C ASN A 229 -11.49 -8.18 -20.44
N LEU A 230 -11.64 -7.95 -19.13
CA LEU A 230 -12.13 -8.97 -18.18
C LEU A 230 -13.57 -9.40 -18.46
N LEU A 231 -14.38 -8.53 -19.06
CA LEU A 231 -15.78 -8.79 -19.42
C LEU A 231 -15.94 -9.22 -20.89
N GLY A 232 -14.84 -9.44 -21.62
CA GLY A 232 -14.87 -9.79 -23.04
C GLY A 232 -15.42 -8.67 -23.95
N LYS A 233 -15.29 -7.41 -23.54
CA LYS A 233 -15.78 -6.22 -24.26
C LYS A 233 -14.63 -5.48 -24.94
N ARG A 234 -14.91 -4.81 -26.06
CA ARG A 234 -13.94 -3.94 -26.76
C ARG A 234 -14.04 -2.51 -26.26
N THR A 235 -12.96 -1.75 -26.39
CA THR A 235 -12.95 -0.32 -26.04
C THR A 235 -12.46 0.56 -27.18
N LYS A 236 -13.14 1.69 -27.35
CA LYS A 236 -12.71 2.78 -28.22
C LYS A 236 -12.65 4.07 -27.42
N LEU A 237 -11.46 4.66 -27.36
CA LEU A 237 -11.15 5.81 -26.52
C LEU A 237 -10.93 7.05 -27.37
N PHE A 238 -11.47 8.18 -26.90
CA PHE A 238 -11.37 9.46 -27.56
C PHE A 238 -10.54 10.41 -26.69
N LEU A 239 -9.37 10.78 -27.18
CA LEU A 239 -8.41 11.61 -26.44
C LEU A 239 -8.22 12.96 -27.16
N PRO A 240 -8.10 14.08 -26.43
CA PRO A 240 -7.60 15.33 -27.02
C PRO A 240 -6.19 15.17 -27.62
N LYS A 241 -5.89 15.88 -28.71
CA LYS A 241 -4.53 15.93 -29.29
C LYS A 241 -3.47 16.50 -28.33
N THR A 242 -3.91 17.29 -27.35
CA THR A 242 -3.06 17.93 -26.32
C THR A 242 -2.55 16.97 -25.25
N ILE A 243 -3.19 15.80 -25.08
CA ILE A 243 -2.74 14.79 -24.10
C ILE A 243 -1.45 14.13 -24.59
N GLN A 244 -0.51 13.91 -23.67
CA GLN A 244 0.77 13.25 -23.92
C GLN A 244 0.59 11.89 -24.63
N ARG A 245 1.58 11.50 -25.43
CA ARG A 245 1.55 10.24 -26.19
C ARG A 245 2.17 9.06 -25.45
N ALA A 246 2.97 9.29 -24.41
CA ALA A 246 3.53 8.22 -23.59
C ALA A 246 2.46 7.23 -23.10
N SER A 247 1.26 7.74 -22.80
CA SER A 247 0.14 6.90 -22.38
C SER A 247 -0.52 6.05 -23.47
N ASP A 248 -0.33 6.38 -24.75
CA ASP A 248 -0.91 5.62 -25.87
C ASP A 248 -0.31 4.20 -25.92
N PHE A 249 0.93 4.02 -25.44
CA PHE A 249 1.56 2.71 -25.37
C PHE A 249 0.82 1.77 -24.41
N PHE A 250 0.39 2.25 -23.24
CA PHE A 250 -0.41 1.44 -22.31
C PHE A 250 -1.76 1.06 -22.90
N LEU A 251 -2.44 2.00 -23.56
CA LEU A 251 -3.72 1.74 -24.23
C LEU A 251 -3.58 0.73 -25.37
N LYS A 252 -2.51 0.82 -26.15
CA LYS A 252 -2.21 -0.13 -27.23
C LYS A 252 -1.88 -1.52 -26.69
N VAL A 253 -1.11 -1.62 -25.61
CA VAL A 253 -0.83 -2.91 -24.94
C VAL A 253 -2.11 -3.57 -24.46
N LEU A 254 -3.05 -2.80 -23.94
CA LEU A 254 -4.35 -3.29 -23.51
C LEU A 254 -5.34 -3.54 -24.67
N GLY A 255 -4.99 -3.20 -25.91
CA GLY A 255 -5.81 -3.45 -27.09
C GLY A 255 -6.95 -2.45 -27.30
N ALA A 256 -6.85 -1.23 -26.75
CA ALA A 256 -7.85 -0.18 -26.99
C ALA A 256 -7.69 0.45 -28.38
N ASP A 257 -8.82 0.72 -29.05
CA ASP A 257 -8.85 1.57 -30.24
C ASP A 257 -8.79 3.04 -29.82
N VAL A 258 -7.73 3.78 -30.19
CA VAL A 258 -7.54 5.17 -29.77
C VAL A 258 -7.76 6.15 -30.93
N ILE A 259 -8.68 7.10 -30.74
CA ILE A 259 -8.96 8.20 -31.66
C ILE A 259 -8.55 9.51 -30.99
N ARG A 260 -7.71 10.31 -31.67
CA ARG A 260 -7.33 11.64 -31.19
C ARG A 260 -8.13 12.75 -31.87
N LEU A 261 -8.90 13.49 -31.08
CA LEU A 261 -9.77 14.56 -31.54
C LEU A 261 -9.08 15.93 -31.45
N PRO A 262 -9.35 16.87 -32.38
CA PRO A 262 -8.76 18.21 -32.39
C PRO A 262 -9.43 19.14 -31.36
N VAL A 263 -9.57 18.68 -30.12
CA VAL A 263 -10.13 19.44 -28.98
C VAL A 263 -9.02 19.75 -27.97
N GLY A 264 -9.22 20.79 -27.15
CA GLY A 264 -8.25 21.22 -26.14
C GLY A 264 -8.41 20.45 -24.83
N LEU A 265 -9.66 20.21 -24.42
CA LEU A 265 -10.02 19.51 -23.19
C LEU A 265 -10.81 18.24 -23.46
N THR A 266 -10.70 17.24 -22.56
CA THR A 266 -11.45 15.99 -22.68
C THR A 266 -12.97 16.19 -22.67
N VAL A 267 -13.46 17.18 -21.90
CA VAL A 267 -14.91 17.47 -21.81
C VAL A 267 -15.51 17.97 -23.12
N GLU A 268 -14.70 18.59 -23.98
CA GLU A 268 -15.14 19.08 -25.30
C GLU A 268 -15.44 17.93 -26.28
N ALA A 269 -14.89 16.73 -26.03
CA ALA A 269 -15.13 15.55 -26.86
C ALA A 269 -16.48 14.87 -26.59
N ILE A 270 -17.13 15.12 -25.45
CA ILE A 270 -18.27 14.32 -24.96
C ILE A 270 -19.41 14.25 -25.99
N GLY A 271 -19.80 15.39 -26.58
CA GLY A 271 -20.90 15.43 -27.54
C GLY A 271 -20.62 14.64 -28.82
N GLU A 272 -19.37 14.68 -29.31
CA GLU A 272 -18.97 13.90 -30.48
C GLU A 272 -18.92 12.40 -30.16
N VAL A 273 -18.43 12.02 -28.97
CA VAL A 273 -18.39 10.62 -28.53
C VAL A 273 -19.80 10.05 -28.39
N ASP A 274 -20.74 10.81 -27.82
CA ASP A 274 -22.14 10.39 -27.66
C ASP A 274 -22.85 10.21 -29.02
N ALA A 275 -22.61 11.11 -29.97
CA ALA A 275 -23.15 10.96 -31.33
C ALA A 275 -22.61 9.69 -32.01
N ARG A 276 -21.29 9.47 -31.94
CA ARG A 276 -20.65 8.29 -32.52
C ARG A 276 -21.09 6.99 -31.85
N SER A 277 -21.23 6.97 -30.52
CA SER A 277 -21.66 5.76 -29.81
C SER A 277 -23.07 5.35 -30.20
N LYS A 278 -23.98 6.32 -30.37
CA LYS A 278 -25.34 6.05 -30.87
C LYS A 278 -25.33 5.49 -32.29
N THR A 279 -24.51 6.05 -33.18
CA THR A 279 -24.37 5.53 -34.56
C THR A 279 -23.81 4.11 -34.59
N ASP A 280 -22.83 3.82 -33.74
CA ASP A 280 -22.13 2.53 -33.73
C ASP A 280 -22.80 1.46 -32.85
N GLY A 281 -23.89 1.81 -32.15
CA GLY A 281 -24.53 0.92 -31.17
C GLY A 281 -23.65 0.59 -29.96
N ALA A 282 -22.71 1.49 -29.63
CA ALA A 282 -21.75 1.33 -28.54
C ALA A 282 -22.28 1.97 -27.23
N THR A 283 -21.80 1.49 -26.09
CA THR A 283 -22.11 2.08 -24.78
C THR A 283 -21.11 3.17 -24.46
N HIS A 284 -21.57 4.41 -24.35
CA HIS A 284 -20.77 5.51 -23.81
C HIS A 284 -20.95 5.60 -22.29
N LEU A 285 -19.89 5.37 -21.51
CA LEU A 285 -20.01 5.41 -20.04
C LEU A 285 -20.11 6.84 -19.51
N ASN A 286 -19.39 7.78 -20.12
CA ASN A 286 -19.41 9.22 -19.82
C ASN A 286 -19.08 9.54 -18.36
N GLN A 287 -17.80 9.47 -17.99
CA GLN A 287 -17.31 9.72 -16.62
C GLN A 287 -17.65 11.10 -16.04
N PHE A 288 -18.03 12.06 -16.89
CA PHE A 288 -18.35 13.43 -16.46
C PHE A 288 -19.81 13.56 -16.01
N GLU A 289 -20.70 12.73 -16.55
CA GLU A 289 -22.14 12.78 -16.27
C GLU A 289 -22.65 11.54 -15.51
N ASN A 290 -21.91 10.43 -15.50
CA ASN A 290 -22.39 9.18 -14.90
C ASN A 290 -22.26 9.16 -13.36
N ASP A 291 -23.40 9.14 -12.66
CA ASP A 291 -23.45 9.20 -11.20
C ASP A 291 -22.80 7.99 -10.49
N ALA A 292 -22.52 6.89 -11.21
CA ALA A 292 -21.71 5.80 -10.68
C ALA A 292 -20.30 6.26 -10.27
N ASN A 293 -19.75 7.29 -10.91
CA ASN A 293 -18.49 7.93 -10.52
C ASN A 293 -18.58 8.56 -9.11
N LEU A 294 -19.57 9.38 -8.82
CA LEU A 294 -19.75 9.93 -7.46
C LEU A 294 -20.05 8.82 -6.43
N LYS A 295 -20.95 7.90 -6.78
CA LYS A 295 -21.42 6.82 -5.89
C LYS A 295 -20.27 5.95 -5.38
N VAL A 296 -19.32 5.56 -6.25
CA VAL A 296 -18.20 4.69 -5.82
C VAL A 296 -17.28 5.40 -4.82
N HIS A 297 -17.05 6.70 -4.98
CA HIS A 297 -16.21 7.45 -4.05
C HIS A 297 -16.93 7.70 -2.71
N LEU A 298 -18.26 7.85 -2.69
CA LEU A 298 -19.04 7.90 -1.44
C LEU A 298 -19.00 6.55 -0.71
N LYS A 299 -19.23 5.46 -1.45
CA LYS A 299 -19.29 4.09 -0.91
C LYS A 299 -17.94 3.61 -0.38
N TYR A 300 -16.86 3.99 -1.07
CA TYR A 300 -15.51 3.51 -0.78
C TYR A 300 -14.59 4.65 -0.37
N THR A 301 -14.02 5.42 -1.31
CA THR A 301 -12.92 6.37 -1.02
C THR A 301 -13.13 7.25 0.23
N ALA A 302 -14.28 7.90 0.37
CA ALA A 302 -14.58 8.76 1.52
C ALA A 302 -14.73 7.96 2.83
N ARG A 303 -15.44 6.83 2.77
CA ARG A 303 -15.61 5.91 3.92
C ARG A 303 -14.27 5.31 4.37
N GLU A 304 -13.45 4.88 3.41
CA GLU A 304 -12.13 4.29 3.67
C GLU A 304 -11.23 5.27 4.43
N ILE A 305 -11.18 6.55 4.02
CA ILE A 305 -10.38 7.57 4.73
C ILE A 305 -10.82 7.69 6.19
N ASP A 306 -12.13 7.73 6.45
CA ASP A 306 -12.68 7.84 7.81
C ASP A 306 -12.41 6.59 8.65
N GLU A 307 -12.63 5.39 8.09
CA GLU A 307 -12.37 4.11 8.76
C GLU A 307 -10.87 3.90 9.04
N GLN A 308 -10.00 4.26 8.10
CA GLN A 308 -8.55 4.14 8.25
C GLN A 308 -7.97 5.11 9.28
N LEU A 309 -8.47 6.35 9.37
CA LEU A 309 -8.03 7.26 10.44
C LEU A 309 -8.54 6.83 11.81
N LYS A 310 -9.78 6.34 11.89
CA LYS A 310 -10.35 5.82 13.14
C LYS A 310 -9.61 4.62 13.69
N SER A 311 -9.11 3.73 12.83
CA SER A 311 -8.37 2.54 13.28
C SER A 311 -7.06 2.90 14.00
N VAL A 312 -6.54 4.11 13.79
CA VAL A 312 -5.38 4.67 14.50
C VAL A 312 -5.75 5.77 15.49
N GLY A 313 -7.03 5.90 15.85
CA GLY A 313 -7.52 6.85 16.85
C GLY A 313 -7.53 8.31 16.39
N LEU A 314 -7.52 8.57 15.08
CA LEU A 314 -7.47 9.91 14.50
C LEU A 314 -8.77 10.30 13.79
N LYS A 315 -8.97 11.61 13.65
CA LYS A 315 -10.00 12.25 12.82
C LYS A 315 -9.29 13.33 11.98
N PRO A 316 -9.62 13.51 10.69
CA PRO A 316 -8.96 14.56 9.90
C PRO A 316 -9.44 15.95 10.36
N ASP A 317 -8.55 16.94 10.28
CA ASP A 317 -8.88 18.37 10.36
C ASP A 317 -8.95 19.00 8.97
N CYS A 318 -8.18 18.46 8.01
CA CYS A 318 -8.16 18.94 6.63
C CYS A 318 -7.94 17.81 5.63
N ILE A 319 -8.72 17.78 4.55
CA ILE A 319 -8.57 16.86 3.42
C ILE A 319 -8.33 17.67 2.15
N ILE A 320 -7.28 17.33 1.41
CA ILE A 320 -6.81 18.08 0.24
C ILE A 320 -6.74 17.15 -0.98
N GLY A 321 -7.36 17.53 -2.09
CA GLY A 321 -7.33 16.75 -3.33
C GLY A 321 -7.59 17.57 -4.59
N GLY A 322 -7.26 16.99 -5.75
CA GLY A 322 -7.33 17.68 -7.04
C GLY A 322 -8.67 17.51 -7.76
N LEU A 323 -9.10 18.51 -8.53
CA LEU A 323 -10.37 18.46 -9.26
C LEU A 323 -10.20 17.96 -10.70
N GLY A 324 -10.70 16.76 -11.02
CA GLY A 324 -10.82 16.24 -12.38
C GLY A 324 -12.28 16.23 -12.84
N THR A 325 -12.93 15.07 -12.79
CA THR A 325 -14.39 14.95 -12.97
C THR A 325 -15.20 15.53 -11.81
N SER A 326 -14.54 15.96 -10.72
CA SER A 326 -15.06 16.26 -9.37
C SER A 326 -15.52 15.07 -8.52
N GLY A 327 -15.79 13.90 -9.10
CA GLY A 327 -16.41 12.76 -8.41
C GLY A 327 -15.83 12.42 -7.02
N HIS A 328 -14.52 12.23 -6.89
CA HIS A 328 -13.90 11.87 -5.61
C HIS A 328 -13.94 13.01 -4.57
N MET A 329 -13.59 14.24 -4.96
CA MET A 329 -13.60 15.37 -4.02
C MET A 329 -15.02 15.77 -3.65
N SER A 330 -15.99 15.62 -4.55
CA SER A 330 -17.40 15.82 -4.22
C SER A 330 -17.89 14.80 -3.21
N ALA A 331 -17.57 13.51 -3.39
CA ALA A 331 -17.90 12.48 -2.44
C ALA A 331 -17.26 12.71 -1.06
N ILE A 332 -15.98 13.10 -1.03
CA ILE A 332 -15.25 13.44 0.21
C ILE A 332 -15.92 14.64 0.89
N SER A 333 -16.21 15.72 0.16
CA SER A 333 -16.90 16.89 0.70
C SER A 333 -18.24 16.51 1.32
N ILE A 334 -19.11 15.84 0.55
CA ILE A 334 -20.43 15.40 1.03
C ILE A 334 -20.29 14.54 2.29
N TYR A 335 -19.43 13.53 2.29
CA TYR A 335 -19.27 12.61 3.42
C TYR A 335 -18.78 13.32 4.68
N PHE A 336 -17.67 14.06 4.60
CA PHE A 336 -17.04 14.67 5.76
C PHE A 336 -17.80 15.88 6.27
N LYS A 337 -18.40 16.69 5.40
CA LYS A 337 -19.26 17.81 5.80
C LYS A 337 -20.56 17.32 6.44
N SER A 338 -21.18 16.27 5.92
CA SER A 338 -22.37 15.67 6.55
C SER A 338 -22.07 15.09 7.93
N LYS A 339 -20.90 14.48 8.11
CA LYS A 339 -20.54 13.77 9.36
C LYS A 339 -19.92 14.67 10.43
N TYR A 340 -19.12 15.64 10.02
CA TYR A 340 -18.28 16.44 10.92
C TYR A 340 -18.46 17.95 10.75
N GLY A 341 -19.28 18.41 9.80
CA GLY A 341 -19.56 19.82 9.57
C GLY A 341 -18.29 20.65 9.33
N SER A 342 -18.24 21.84 9.92
CA SER A 342 -17.11 22.77 9.82
C SER A 342 -15.86 22.33 10.59
N SER A 343 -15.92 21.24 11.37
CA SER A 343 -14.73 20.73 12.07
C SER A 343 -13.74 20.02 11.14
N VAL A 344 -14.11 19.76 9.89
CA VAL A 344 -13.22 19.24 8.85
C VAL A 344 -13.23 20.20 7.66
N LYS A 345 -12.04 20.66 7.27
CA LYS A 345 -11.85 21.45 6.05
C LYS A 345 -11.66 20.54 4.85
N VAL A 346 -12.32 20.85 3.75
CA VAL A 346 -12.14 20.16 2.47
C VAL A 346 -11.64 21.17 1.45
N ILE A 347 -10.42 20.96 0.98
CA ILE A 347 -9.70 21.88 0.11
C ILE A 347 -9.46 21.22 -1.23
N SER A 348 -9.85 21.92 -2.29
CA SER A 348 -9.71 21.45 -3.66
C SER A 348 -8.54 22.15 -4.35
N VAL A 349 -7.89 21.45 -5.28
CA VAL A 349 -6.75 21.96 -6.04
C VAL A 349 -7.06 21.91 -7.53
N GLN A 350 -6.72 22.99 -8.23
CA GLN A 350 -6.86 23.09 -9.68
C GLN A 350 -5.61 23.73 -10.31
N PRO A 351 -5.39 23.55 -11.63
CA PRO A 351 -4.33 24.26 -12.33
C PRO A 351 -4.54 25.77 -12.25
N ALA A 352 -3.46 26.54 -12.12
CA ALA A 352 -3.51 27.99 -12.30
C ALA A 352 -4.01 28.37 -13.72
N PRO A 353 -4.46 29.61 -13.96
CA PRO A 353 -4.90 30.03 -15.28
C PRO A 353 -3.84 29.76 -16.35
N ASN A 354 -4.25 29.19 -17.49
CA ASN A 354 -3.39 28.80 -18.61
C ASN A 354 -2.37 27.67 -18.33
N GLU A 355 -2.42 27.04 -17.17
CA GLU A 355 -1.59 25.87 -16.84
C GLU A 355 -2.33 24.56 -17.10
N VAL A 356 -1.57 23.52 -17.46
CA VAL A 356 -2.10 22.16 -17.64
C VAL A 356 -1.38 21.20 -16.69
N ILE A 357 -2.13 20.62 -15.77
CA ILE A 357 -1.64 19.56 -14.87
C ILE A 357 -2.43 18.29 -15.20
N PRO A 358 -1.79 17.20 -15.66
CA PRO A 358 -2.48 15.97 -16.04
C PRO A 358 -3.40 15.44 -14.94
N GLY A 359 -4.65 15.13 -15.33
CA GLY A 359 -5.66 14.51 -14.46
C GLY A 359 -6.54 15.48 -13.67
N ILE A 360 -6.23 16.79 -13.66
CA ILE A 360 -7.04 17.83 -13.03
C ILE A 360 -7.35 18.97 -14.01
N ARG A 361 -8.42 19.73 -13.73
CA ARG A 361 -8.91 20.85 -14.53
C ARG A 361 -9.56 21.90 -13.63
N ARG A 362 -9.81 23.07 -14.19
CA ARG A 362 -10.39 24.21 -13.46
C ARG A 362 -11.91 24.09 -13.34
N ILE A 363 -12.47 24.53 -12.22
CA ILE A 363 -13.89 24.40 -11.88
C ILE A 363 -14.81 25.05 -12.93
N GLU A 364 -14.38 26.17 -13.53
CA GLU A 364 -15.13 26.90 -14.56
C GLU A 364 -15.32 26.10 -15.86
N THR A 365 -14.58 25.01 -16.04
CA THR A 365 -14.75 24.11 -17.20
C THR A 365 -15.95 23.15 -17.05
N GLY A 366 -16.75 23.30 -15.98
CA GLY A 366 -18.03 22.62 -15.77
C GLY A 366 -17.91 21.22 -15.15
N MET A 367 -18.35 21.04 -13.91
CA MET A 367 -18.24 19.78 -13.15
C MET A 367 -19.59 19.40 -12.54
N LYS A 368 -20.21 18.30 -12.98
CA LYS A 368 -21.57 17.89 -12.59
C LYS A 368 -21.83 17.96 -11.07
N TRP A 369 -20.96 17.36 -10.26
CA TRP A 369 -21.22 17.17 -8.82
C TRP A 369 -20.76 18.32 -7.94
N ILE A 370 -20.11 19.35 -8.49
CA ILE A 370 -19.51 20.42 -7.68
C ILE A 370 -20.58 21.24 -6.93
N HIS A 371 -21.79 21.32 -7.49
CA HIS A 371 -22.91 22.07 -6.90
C HIS A 371 -23.49 21.43 -5.64
N TRP A 372 -23.11 20.19 -5.32
CA TRP A 372 -23.54 19.47 -4.10
C TRP A 372 -22.49 19.48 -3.00
N THR A 373 -21.44 20.29 -3.16
CA THR A 373 -20.25 20.24 -2.31
C THR A 373 -20.05 21.55 -1.58
N GLU A 374 -19.38 21.45 -0.43
CA GLU A 374 -18.87 22.58 0.32
C GLU A 374 -17.35 22.43 0.42
N PHE A 375 -16.64 23.23 -0.38
CA PHE A 375 -15.19 23.37 -0.30
C PHE A 375 -14.85 24.64 0.48
N ASP A 376 -13.99 24.50 1.49
CA ASP A 376 -13.54 25.64 2.30
C ASP A 376 -12.59 26.55 1.51
N GLN A 377 -11.86 25.98 0.53
CA GLN A 377 -10.95 26.70 -0.34
C GLN A 377 -10.71 25.93 -1.65
N ILE A 378 -10.48 26.67 -2.74
CA ILE A 378 -9.89 26.15 -3.98
C ILE A 378 -8.53 26.81 -4.18
N VAL A 379 -7.48 26.02 -4.37
CA VAL A 379 -6.09 26.51 -4.51
C VAL A 379 -5.63 26.32 -5.96
N ASP A 380 -5.19 27.43 -6.56
CA ASP A 380 -4.53 27.44 -7.87
C ASP A 380 -3.05 27.04 -7.71
N VAL A 381 -2.61 26.08 -8.53
CA VAL A 381 -1.23 25.58 -8.53
C VAL A 381 -0.71 25.51 -9.96
N THR A 382 0.51 26.00 -10.18
CA THR A 382 1.16 25.94 -11.51
C THR A 382 1.74 24.54 -11.77
N ARG A 383 2.00 24.20 -13.04
CA ARG A 383 2.67 22.92 -13.39
C ARG A 383 4.05 22.81 -12.74
N ARG A 384 4.78 23.92 -12.66
CA ARG A 384 6.09 23.98 -12.00
C ARG A 384 5.99 23.57 -10.53
N GLU A 385 5.07 24.19 -9.79
CA GLU A 385 4.87 23.90 -8.38
C GLU A 385 4.42 22.46 -8.18
N ALA A 386 3.55 21.94 -9.06
CA ALA A 386 3.17 20.53 -9.02
C ALA A 386 4.40 19.61 -9.12
N ILE A 387 5.32 19.86 -10.05
CA ILE A 387 6.58 19.09 -10.18
C ILE A 387 7.45 19.26 -8.94
N GLU A 388 7.64 20.49 -8.45
CA GLU A 388 8.41 20.76 -7.23
C GLU A 388 7.82 20.02 -6.01
N GLY A 389 6.50 19.91 -5.92
CA GLY A 389 5.81 19.09 -4.91
C GLY A 389 6.10 17.60 -5.04
N VAL A 390 6.17 17.05 -6.27
CA VAL A 390 6.62 15.68 -6.50
C VAL A 390 8.05 15.50 -5.99
N LEU A 391 8.96 16.41 -6.35
CA LEU A 391 10.37 16.35 -5.95
C LEU A 391 10.53 16.40 -4.42
N ALA A 392 9.75 17.25 -3.74
CA ALA A 392 9.76 17.36 -2.29
C ALA A 392 9.38 16.05 -1.61
N VAL A 393 8.29 15.41 -2.04
CA VAL A 393 7.83 14.12 -1.48
C VAL A 393 8.81 13.00 -1.84
N ALA A 394 9.28 12.92 -3.08
CA ALA A 394 10.23 11.89 -3.49
C ALA A 394 11.54 11.95 -2.69
N ARG A 395 12.09 13.15 -2.47
CA ARG A 395 13.37 13.32 -1.75
C ARG A 395 13.26 13.11 -0.25
N LYS A 396 12.07 13.29 0.35
CA LYS A 396 11.87 13.20 1.81
C LYS A 396 11.17 11.92 2.27
N GLU A 397 10.38 11.28 1.43
CA GLU A 397 9.59 10.08 1.74
C GLU A 397 9.94 8.89 0.84
N GLY A 398 10.72 9.09 -0.23
CA GLY A 398 11.04 8.04 -1.20
C GLY A 398 9.89 7.67 -2.14
N LEU A 399 8.79 8.44 -2.14
CA LEU A 399 7.60 8.18 -2.94
C LEU A 399 7.56 9.06 -4.19
N ILE A 400 7.57 8.45 -5.37
CA ILE A 400 7.39 9.14 -6.65
C ILE A 400 5.90 9.27 -6.96
N ILE A 401 5.31 10.38 -6.53
CA ILE A 401 3.87 10.67 -6.66
C ILE A 401 3.52 11.30 -8.02
N GLY A 402 2.27 11.17 -8.46
CA GLY A 402 1.80 11.75 -9.73
C GLY A 402 1.78 13.28 -9.73
N LEU A 403 1.64 13.90 -10.91
CA LEU A 403 1.65 15.37 -11.02
C LEU A 403 0.49 16.04 -10.28
N SER A 404 -0.73 15.47 -10.37
CA SER A 404 -1.87 15.96 -9.59
C SER A 404 -1.65 15.83 -8.08
N ALA A 405 -0.95 14.79 -7.63
CA ALA A 405 -0.56 14.61 -6.23
C ALA A 405 0.50 15.64 -5.79
N GLY A 406 1.46 15.96 -6.65
CA GLY A 406 2.42 17.05 -6.41
C GLY A 406 1.76 18.43 -6.30
N ALA A 407 0.70 18.67 -7.07
CA ALA A 407 -0.13 19.88 -6.92
C ALA A 407 -0.86 19.91 -5.57
N VAL A 408 -1.45 18.78 -5.16
CA VAL A 408 -2.08 18.61 -3.83
C VAL A 408 -1.08 18.86 -2.71
N PHE A 409 0.12 18.30 -2.80
CA PHE A 409 1.17 18.52 -1.83
C PHE A 409 1.62 19.99 -1.78
N SER A 410 1.71 20.66 -2.92
CA SER A 410 2.08 22.08 -2.98
C SER A 410 1.02 22.97 -2.34
N ALA A 411 -0.26 22.67 -2.56
CA ALA A 411 -1.35 23.35 -1.87
C ALA A 411 -1.27 23.12 -0.36
N PHE A 412 -1.06 21.87 0.08
CA PHE A 412 -0.81 21.53 1.48
C PHE A 412 0.33 22.37 2.08
N ASN A 413 1.48 22.42 1.40
CA ASN A 413 2.67 23.13 1.90
C ASN A 413 2.44 24.64 2.07
N ARG A 414 1.49 25.24 1.34
CA ARG A 414 1.13 26.67 1.50
C ARG A 414 0.18 26.93 2.66
N ILE A 415 -0.72 25.99 2.94
CA ILE A 415 -1.89 26.22 3.83
C ILE A 415 -1.79 25.49 5.17
N ALA A 416 -0.89 24.50 5.27
CA ALA A 416 -0.72 23.71 6.47
C ALA A 416 -0.23 24.59 7.63
N ARG A 417 -0.83 24.36 8.79
CA ARG A 417 -0.35 24.91 10.06
C ARG A 417 0.62 23.94 10.70
N ASP A 418 1.17 24.30 11.86
CA ASP A 418 2.06 23.45 12.64
C ASP A 418 1.32 22.40 13.49
N GLU A 419 -0.01 22.38 13.40
CA GLU A 419 -0.90 21.44 14.08
C GLU A 419 -1.99 20.89 13.16
N GLY A 420 -2.54 19.74 13.55
CA GLY A 420 -3.72 19.10 12.95
C GLY A 420 -3.41 17.87 12.10
N VAL A 421 -4.47 17.16 11.72
CA VAL A 421 -4.44 15.95 10.90
C VAL A 421 -4.85 16.27 9.46
N TYR A 422 -3.90 16.14 8.53
CA TYR A 422 -4.07 16.41 7.11
C TYR A 422 -4.12 15.11 6.32
N VAL A 423 -5.05 15.00 5.37
CA VAL A 423 -5.12 13.90 4.41
C VAL A 423 -4.94 14.44 2.99
N LEU A 424 -3.92 13.94 2.29
CA LEU A 424 -3.62 14.28 0.92
C LEU A 424 -4.06 13.14 0.01
N ILE A 425 -4.93 13.42 -0.96
CA ILE A 425 -5.36 12.42 -1.95
C ILE A 425 -4.33 12.37 -3.07
N PHE A 426 -3.62 11.25 -3.22
CA PHE A 426 -2.64 11.02 -4.28
C PHE A 426 -3.22 10.10 -5.34
N PRO A 427 -3.74 10.65 -6.47
CA PRO A 427 -4.57 9.88 -7.40
C PRO A 427 -3.82 8.79 -8.15
N ASP A 428 -2.53 8.98 -8.42
CA ASP A 428 -1.66 8.04 -9.12
C ASP A 428 -0.17 8.25 -8.82
N SER A 429 0.68 7.47 -9.50
CA SER A 429 2.14 7.48 -9.34
C SER A 429 2.84 8.30 -10.43
N GLY A 430 3.99 8.87 -10.05
CA GLY A 430 4.84 9.69 -10.91
C GLY A 430 5.53 8.90 -12.03
N TYR A 431 5.63 7.57 -11.96
CA TYR A 431 6.26 6.75 -13.01
C TYR A 431 5.64 6.95 -14.40
N LYS A 432 4.37 7.38 -14.47
CA LYS A 432 3.68 7.67 -15.74
C LYS A 432 4.06 9.02 -16.36
N TYR A 433 4.85 9.83 -15.65
CA TYR A 433 5.16 11.22 -16.01
C TYR A 433 6.67 11.44 -16.18
N SER A 434 7.44 10.40 -16.51
CA SER A 434 8.89 10.50 -16.70
C SER A 434 9.30 11.58 -17.72
N GLU A 435 8.60 11.68 -18.85
CA GLU A 435 8.84 12.71 -19.88
C GLU A 435 8.67 14.14 -19.33
N GLN A 436 7.77 14.32 -18.37
CA GLN A 436 7.51 15.62 -17.74
C GLN A 436 8.61 16.01 -16.77
N PHE A 437 9.19 15.03 -16.06
CA PHE A 437 10.35 15.26 -15.22
C PHE A 437 11.59 15.53 -16.06
N GLU A 438 11.79 14.79 -17.16
CA GLU A 438 12.88 15.05 -18.10
C GLU A 438 12.82 16.48 -18.66
N GLU A 439 11.66 16.92 -19.16
CA GLU A 439 11.45 18.28 -19.66
C GLU A 439 11.80 19.34 -18.61
N TYR A 440 11.36 19.11 -17.36
CA TYR A 440 11.65 20.01 -16.24
C TYR A 440 13.15 20.12 -15.95
N PHE A 441 13.86 19.00 -15.81
CA PHE A 441 15.29 19.02 -15.51
C PHE A 441 16.14 19.54 -16.67
N ARG A 442 15.75 19.26 -17.91
CA ARG A 442 16.39 19.87 -19.09
C ARG A 442 16.21 21.39 -19.09
N GLY A 443 15.02 21.87 -18.68
CA GLY A 443 14.77 23.30 -18.47
C GLY A 443 15.62 23.97 -17.38
N LEU A 444 16.17 23.18 -16.45
CA LEU A 444 17.13 23.64 -15.44
C LEU A 444 18.60 23.49 -15.87
N GLY A 445 18.88 22.92 -17.05
CA GLY A 445 20.23 22.62 -17.51
C GLY A 445 20.87 21.40 -16.85
N GLU A 446 20.08 20.51 -16.25
CA GLU A 446 20.57 19.32 -15.53
C GLU A 446 20.68 18.06 -16.42
N PHE A 447 20.45 18.16 -17.74
CA PHE A 447 20.58 17.08 -18.73
C PHE A 447 20.93 17.60 -20.13
#